data_AF-A0A2N8TSL5-F1
#
_entry.id   AF-A0A2N8TSL5-F1
#
_cell.length_a   1.000
_cell.length_b   1.000
_cell.length_c   1.000
_cell.angle_alpha   90.00
_cell.angle_beta   90.00
_cell.angle_gamma   90.00
#
_symmetry.space_group_name_H-M   'P 1'
#
loop_
_entity.id
_entity.type
_entity.pdbx_description
1 polymer ?
#
loop_
_entity_poly.entity_id
_entity_poly.type
_entity_poly.pdbx_seq_one_letter_code
_entity_poly.pdbx_strand_id
1 'polypeptide(L)' 'MRSSPEYEVHGTSAVTGRPYDNRFVSVVTVRDRKVTHWRDYRDLIAAFDAQGRPQHRPS' A
#
# COMPACT_ATOMS: atom_id res chain seq x y z
N MET A 1 19.21 2.37 -12.70
CA MET A 1 18.95 3.22 -11.51
C MET A 1 17.82 2.62 -10.70
N ARG A 2 17.90 2.65 -9.37
CA ARG A 2 16.83 2.21 -8.46
C ARG A 2 16.35 3.42 -7.68
N SER A 3 15.05 3.65 -7.66
CA SER A 3 14.41 4.74 -6.92
C SER A 3 13.37 4.18 -5.96
N SER A 4 13.17 4.84 -4.83
CA SER A 4 12.19 4.44 -3.82
C SER A 4 11.33 5.61 -3.36
N PRO A 5 10.27 5.96 -4.09
CA PRO A 5 9.34 7.00 -3.65
C PRO A 5 8.50 6.51 -2.47
N GLU A 6 8.19 7.43 -1.56
CA GLU A 6 7.25 7.24 -0.47
C GLU A 6 6.04 8.14 -0.69
N TYR A 7 4.84 7.63 -0.44
CA TYR A 7 3.60 8.39 -0.59
C TYR A 7 2.48 7.83 0.28
N GLU A 8 1.47 8.64 0.54
CA GLU A 8 0.29 8.27 1.30
C GLU A 8 -0.94 8.23 0.39
N VAL A 9 -1.86 7.33 0.69
CA VAL A 9 -3.16 7.22 0.02
C VAL A 9 -4.24 7.29 1.10
N HIS A 10 -5.16 8.22 0.90
CA HIS A 10 -6.34 8.41 1.74
C HIS A 10 -7.58 8.20 0.89
N GLY A 11 -8.55 7.48 1.42
CA GLY A 11 -9.81 7.25 0.73
C GLY A 11 -10.77 6.39 1.51
N THR A 12 -11.80 5.93 0.81
CA THR A 12 -12.84 5.08 1.37
C THR A 12 -12.91 3.78 0.60
N SER A 13 -12.93 2.65 1.32
CA SER A 13 -13.12 1.34 0.73
C SER A 13 -14.47 1.27 0.02
N ALA A 14 -14.45 1.03 -1.29
CA ALA A 14 -15.68 0.89 -2.07
C ALA A 14 -16.53 -0.32 -1.65
N VAL A 15 -15.91 -1.33 -1.01
CA VAL A 15 -16.60 -2.56 -0.61
C VAL A 15 -17.29 -2.42 0.75
N THR A 16 -16.66 -1.72 1.70
CA THR A 16 -17.11 -1.69 3.10
C THR A 16 -17.51 -0.29 3.58
N GLY A 17 -17.21 0.76 2.81
CA GLY A 17 -17.39 2.14 3.24
C GLY A 17 -16.41 2.60 4.34
N ARG A 18 -15.48 1.75 4.77
CA ARG A 18 -14.49 2.09 5.81
C ARG A 18 -13.39 3.01 5.27
N PRO A 19 -12.84 3.92 6.09
CA PRO A 19 -11.67 4.69 5.68
C PRO A 19 -10.50 3.76 5.37
N TYR A 20 -9.70 4.18 4.41
CA TYR A 20 -8.51 3.50 3.95
C TYR A 20 -7.37 4.51 3.85
N ASP A 21 -6.63 4.61 4.95
CA ASP A 21 -5.43 5.44 5.08
C ASP A 21 -4.22 4.52 5.08
N ASN A 22 -3.34 4.66 4.09
CA ASN A 22 -2.20 3.77 3.95
C ASN A 22 -0.96 4.51 3.44
N ARG A 23 0.20 4.12 3.96
CA ARG A 23 1.50 4.58 3.50
C ARG A 23 2.15 3.53 2.60
N PHE A 24 2.63 3.99 1.46
CA PHE A 24 3.29 3.17 0.46
C PHE A 24 4.75 3.57 0.29
N VAL A 25 5.56 2.55 -0.01
CA VAL A 25 6.90 2.71 -0.57
C VAL A 25 6.95 1.88 -1.84
N SER A 26 7.14 2.53 -2.99
CA SER A 26 7.45 1.80 -4.22
C SER A 26 8.95 1.63 -4.34
N VAL A 27 9.38 0.55 -4.98
CA VAL A 27 10.74 0.34 -5.45
C VAL A 27 10.68 0.14 -6.94
N VAL A 28 11.26 1.08 -7.69
CA VAL A 28 11.25 1.07 -9.14
C VAL A 28 12.68 0.92 -9.66
N THR A 29 12.91 -0.07 -10.51
CA THR A 29 14.18 -0.27 -11.22
C THR A 29 14.03 0.17 -12.67
N VAL A 30 14.78 1.19 -13.06
CA VAL A 30 14.81 1.73 -14.42
C VAL A 30 16.09 1.32 -15.14
N ARG A 31 15.95 0.80 -16.37
CA ARG A 31 17.03 0.51 -17.33
C ARG A 31 16.62 1.04 -18.70
N ASP A 32 17.55 1.68 -19.41
CA ASP A 32 17.29 2.23 -20.76
C ASP A 32 16.03 3.11 -20.86
N ARG A 33 15.81 3.93 -19.82
CA ARG A 33 14.63 4.79 -19.65
C ARG A 33 13.29 4.05 -19.61
N LYS A 34 13.30 2.75 -19.28
CA LYS A 34 12.11 1.92 -19.07
C LYS A 34 12.07 1.35 -17.65
N VAL A 35 10.88 1.28 -17.06
CA VAL A 35 10.67 0.54 -15.81
C VAL A 35 10.76 -0.95 -16.13
N THR A 36 11.68 -1.64 -15.44
CA THR A 36 11.89 -3.08 -15.62
C THR A 36 11.43 -3.90 -14.44
N HIS A 37 11.37 -3.29 -13.25
CA HIS A 37 10.83 -3.90 -12.04
C HIS A 37 10.11 -2.83 -11.23
N TRP A 38 8.97 -3.23 -10.65
CA TRP A 38 8.17 -2.43 -9.73
C TRP A 38 7.78 -3.34 -8.57
N ARG A 39 8.00 -2.90 -7.33
CA ARG A 39 7.44 -3.53 -6.13
C ARG A 39 6.83 -2.47 -5.24
N ASP A 40 5.65 -2.71 -4.69
CA ASP A 40 5.03 -1.84 -3.70
C ASP A 40 5.01 -2.52 -2.33
N TYR A 41 5.41 -1.75 -1.32
CA TYR A 41 5.25 -2.08 0.08
C TYR A 41 4.23 -1.13 0.67
N ARG A 42 3.31 -1.67 1.48
CA ARG A 42 2.19 -0.94 2.08
C ARG A 42 1.90 -1.48 3.46
N ASP A 43 1.19 -0.73 4.28
CA ASP A 43 0.63 -1.23 5.52
C ASP A 43 -0.51 -2.22 5.22
N LEU A 44 -0.27 -3.51 5.48
CA LEU A 44 -1.27 -4.54 5.25
C LEU A 44 -2.37 -4.55 6.32
N ILE A 45 -2.11 -4.01 7.53
CA ILE A 45 -3.11 -3.91 8.59
C ILE A 45 -4.18 -2.89 8.17
N ALA A 46 -3.75 -1.71 7.70
CA ALA A 46 -4.68 -0.71 7.15
C ALA A 46 -5.55 -1.27 6.01
N ALA A 47 -4.97 -2.13 5.16
CA ALA A 47 -5.72 -2.79 4.09
C ALA A 47 -6.76 -3.79 4.63
N PHE A 48 -6.40 -4.59 5.64
CA PHE A 48 -7.30 -5.54 6.27
C PHE A 48 -8.44 -4.86 7.03
N ASP A 49 -8.15 -3.75 7.71
CA ASP A 49 -9.12 -2.95 8.44
C ASP A 49 -10.17 -2.35 7.51
N ALA A 50 -9.69 -1.74 6.41
CA ALA A 50 -10.55 -1.23 5.36
C ALA A 50 -11.37 -2.34 4.68
N GLN A 51 -10.88 -3.57 4.65
CA GLN A 51 -11.63 -4.73 4.15
C GLN A 51 -12.55 -5.38 5.19
N GLY A 52 -12.60 -4.86 6.41
CA GLY A 52 -13.50 -5.38 7.44
C GLY A 52 -13.02 -6.65 8.13
N ARG A 53 -11.74 -7.00 7.99
CA ARG A 53 -11.22 -8.23 8.61
C ARG A 53 -11.17 -8.09 10.13
N PRO A 54 -11.47 -9.15 10.88
CA PRO A 54 -11.27 -9.15 12.33
C PRO A 54 -9.77 -9.05 12.63
N GLN A 55 -9.39 -8.06 13.44
CA GLN A 55 -8.05 -8.04 14.02
C GLN A 55 -8.03 -9.06 15.16
N HIS A 56 -7.13 -10.05 15.11
CA HIS A 56 -6.90 -10.90 16.26
C HIS A 56 -6.16 -10.08 17.33
N ARG A 57 -6.90 -9.45 18.23
CA ARG A 57 -6.33 -8.79 19.42
C ARG A 57 -6.12 -9.87 20.48
N PRO A 58 -4.88 -10.23 20.84
CA PRO A 58 -4.67 -11.16 21.93
C PRO A 58 -5.23 -10.57 23.22
N SER A 59 -5.86 -11.44 24.01
CA SER A 59 -6.49 -11.14 25.31
C SER A 59 -5.46 -10.76 26.36
#